data_AF-U1MWU3-F1
#
_entry.id   AF-U1MWU3-F1
#
_cell.length_a   1.000
_cell.length_b   1.000
_cell.length_c   1.000
_cell.angle_alpha   90.00
_cell.angle_beta   90.00
_cell.angle_gamma   90.00
#
_symmetry.space_group_name_H-M   'P 1'
#
loop_
_entity.id
_entity.type
_entity.pdbx_description
1 polymer ?
#
loop_
_entity_poly.entity_id
_entity_poly.type
_entity_poly.pdbx_seq_one_letter_code
_entity_poly.pdbx_strand_id
1 'polypeptide(L)'
;PTVERLLVGVLTPPLRLLGRVIPRQSPPSPNRIETGFERFFESIEQLATDRRRVAAALVFSAGGLGLQAGAMWVTFLALGTHISPTVPLFVIPVGSIASTLPTPGGLGAVEAAHLGLLTGVTAAPVAVVGAAIVIHRLGGFLLTNTLGGGALVLLRVQERTDVK
;
A
#
# COMPACT_ATOMS: atom_id res chain seq x y z
N PRO A 1 26.44 4.38 6.71
CA PRO A 1 27.36 3.30 6.27
C PRO A 1 26.77 1.86 6.34
N THR A 2 26.08 1.46 7.42
CA THR A 2 25.56 0.08 7.59
C THR A 2 24.23 -0.18 6.87
N VAL A 3 23.32 0.80 6.90
CA VAL A 3 21.98 0.72 6.30
C VAL A 3 22.04 0.60 4.78
N GLU A 4 22.97 1.31 4.16
CA GLU A 4 23.21 1.32 2.71
C GLU A 4 23.60 -0.06 2.17
N ARG A 5 24.50 -0.78 2.85
CA ARG A 5 24.92 -2.13 2.45
C ARG A 5 23.81 -3.16 2.60
N LEU A 6 22.97 -2.99 3.63
CA LEU A 6 21.85 -3.87 3.92
C LEU A 6 20.70 -3.65 2.91
N LEU A 7 20.43 -2.39 2.57
CA LEU A 7 19.50 -2.01 1.51
C LEU A 7 19.97 -2.51 0.13
N VAL A 8 21.25 -2.32 -0.21
CA VAL A 8 21.81 -2.83 -1.47
C VAL A 8 21.71 -4.36 -1.50
N GLY A 9 22.05 -5.06 -0.42
CA GLY A 9 21.94 -6.53 -0.36
C GLY A 9 20.52 -7.06 -0.55
N VAL A 10 19.53 -6.39 0.03
CA VAL A 10 18.11 -6.79 -0.05
C VAL A 10 17.45 -6.37 -1.36
N LEU A 11 17.81 -5.21 -1.92
CA LEU A 11 17.17 -4.65 -3.11
C LEU A 11 17.82 -5.13 -4.42
N THR A 12 19.10 -5.49 -4.44
CA THR A 12 19.80 -5.89 -5.69
C THR A 12 19.24 -7.16 -6.33
N PRO A 13 18.92 -8.25 -5.59
CA PRO A 13 18.37 -9.46 -6.19
C PRO A 13 17.01 -9.25 -6.89
N PRO A 14 15.99 -8.61 -6.27
CA PRO A 14 14.72 -8.36 -6.94
C PRO A 14 14.85 -7.36 -8.09
N LEU A 15 15.71 -6.35 -7.97
CA LEU A 15 15.98 -5.39 -9.06
C LEU A 15 16.63 -6.06 -10.28
N ARG A 16 17.55 -7.01 -10.07
CA ARG A 16 18.13 -7.81 -11.17
C ARG A 16 17.13 -8.76 -11.82
N LEU A 17 16.21 -9.32 -11.02
CA LEU A 17 15.13 -10.17 -11.54
C LEU A 17 14.15 -9.35 -12.39
N LEU A 18 13.78 -8.15 -11.93
CA LEU A 18 12.93 -7.21 -12.66
C LEU A 18 13.60 -6.67 -13.93
N GLY A 19 14.91 -6.41 -13.90
CA GLY A 19 15.68 -5.99 -15.06
C GLY A 19 15.74 -7.02 -16.19
N ARG A 20 15.51 -8.31 -15.90
CA ARG A 20 15.36 -9.36 -16.92
C ARG A 20 13.98 -9.38 -17.58
N VAL A 21 12.95 -8.91 -16.88
CA VAL A 21 11.55 -8.93 -17.34
C VAL A 21 11.16 -7.61 -18.02
N ILE A 22 11.90 -6.52 -17.79
CA ILE A 22 11.65 -5.19 -18.37
C ILE A 22 12.89 -4.76 -19.17
N PRO A 23 13.06 -5.20 -20.44
CA PRO A 23 14.29 -5.03 -21.21
C PRO A 23 14.58 -3.60 -21.71
N ARG A 24 13.86 -2.58 -21.20
CA ARG A 24 13.83 -1.24 -21.79
C ARG A 24 14.25 -0.09 -20.88
N GLN A 25 14.56 -0.32 -19.61
CA GLN A 25 15.00 0.74 -18.71
C GLN A 25 16.35 0.40 -18.07
N SER A 26 17.39 1.17 -18.41
CA SER A 26 18.70 1.08 -17.76
C SER A 26 18.54 1.20 -16.24
N PRO A 27 19.21 0.38 -15.43
CA PRO A 27 19.15 0.47 -13.97
C PRO A 27 19.46 1.91 -13.52
N PRO A 28 18.64 2.53 -12.64
CA PRO A 28 18.92 3.84 -12.09
C PRO A 28 20.33 3.87 -11.48
N SER A 29 21.12 4.91 -11.77
CA SER A 29 22.45 5.05 -11.19
C SER A 29 22.35 5.19 -9.65
N PRO A 30 23.33 4.69 -8.88
CA PRO A 30 23.31 4.78 -7.41
C PRO A 30 23.05 6.21 -6.91
N ASN A 31 23.69 7.23 -7.51
CA ASN A 31 23.47 8.64 -7.15
C ASN A 31 22.02 9.10 -7.36
N ARG A 32 21.30 8.58 -8.37
CA ARG A 32 19.87 8.94 -8.56
C ARG A 32 18.97 8.37 -7.48
N ILE A 33 19.36 7.22 -6.91
CA ILE A 33 18.65 6.62 -5.78
C ILE A 33 18.93 7.44 -4.52
N GLU A 34 20.19 7.80 -4.28
CA GLU A 34 20.63 8.61 -3.13
C GLU A 34 19.95 10.00 -3.09
N THR A 35 20.01 10.75 -4.20
CA THR A 35 19.31 12.05 -4.30
C THR A 35 17.79 11.91 -4.16
N GLY A 36 17.22 10.78 -4.58
CA GLY A 36 15.80 10.48 -4.39
C GLY A 36 15.43 10.31 -2.92
N PHE A 37 16.29 9.64 -2.15
CA PHE A 37 16.11 9.49 -0.71
C PHE A 37 16.26 10.82 0.03
N GLU A 38 17.28 11.62 -0.29
CA GLU A 38 17.47 12.95 0.33
C GLU A 38 16.25 13.84 0.16
N ARG A 39 15.72 13.96 -1.07
CA ARG A 39 14.50 14.74 -1.35
C ARG A 39 13.27 14.21 -0.62
N PHE A 40 13.16 12.89 -0.47
CA PHE A 40 12.06 12.28 0.28
C PHE A 40 12.13 12.64 1.77
N PHE A 41 13.31 12.56 2.37
CA PHE A 41 13.52 12.94 3.77
C PHE A 41 13.26 14.45 3.99
N GLU A 42 13.74 15.30 3.09
CA GLU A 42 13.49 16.75 3.13
C GLU A 42 11.98 17.05 3.04
N SER A 43 11.26 16.33 2.19
CA SER A 43 9.79 16.46 2.07
C SER A 43 9.07 16.02 3.35
N ILE A 44 9.53 14.95 4.01
CA ILE A 44 8.99 14.50 5.30
C ILE A 44 9.26 15.54 6.38
N GLU A 45 10.45 16.11 6.43
CA GLU A 45 10.84 17.11 7.42
C GLU A 45 10.02 18.39 7.28
N GLN A 46 9.79 18.84 6.04
CA GLN A 46 8.85 19.93 5.77
C GLN A 46 7.42 19.61 6.23
N LEU A 47 6.94 18.39 5.96
CA LEU A 47 5.61 17.98 6.39
C LEU A 47 5.49 17.96 7.92
N ALA A 48 6.52 17.50 8.63
CA ALA A 48 6.58 17.43 10.09
C ALA A 48 6.61 18.80 10.77
N THR A 49 6.98 19.85 10.04
CA THR A 49 7.05 21.22 10.57
C THR A 49 5.65 21.84 10.77
N ASP A 50 4.63 21.35 10.05
CA ASP A 50 3.24 21.82 10.19
C ASP A 50 2.35 20.73 10.84
N ARG A 51 2.13 20.87 12.16
CA ARG A 51 1.30 19.95 12.94
C ARG A 51 -0.12 19.79 12.40
N ARG A 52 -0.71 20.83 11.77
CA ARG A 52 -2.06 20.73 11.19
C ARG A 52 -2.06 19.86 9.95
N ARG A 53 -1.03 19.98 9.10
CA ARG A 53 -0.89 19.12 7.92
C ARG A 53 -0.65 17.67 8.32
N VAL A 54 0.20 17.41 9.32
CA VAL A 54 0.41 16.06 9.85
C VAL A 54 -0.90 15.48 10.40
N ALA A 55 -1.63 16.26 11.23
CA ALA A 55 -2.91 15.81 11.78
C ALA A 55 -3.93 15.51 10.68
N ALA A 56 -4.06 16.38 9.68
CA ALA A 56 -4.95 16.16 8.54
C ALA A 56 -4.55 14.89 7.77
N ALA A 57 -3.26 14.70 7.47
CA ALA A 57 -2.76 13.51 6.79
C ALA A 57 -3.06 12.23 7.58
N LEU A 58 -2.88 12.24 8.90
CA LEU A 58 -3.23 11.11 9.77
C LEU A 58 -4.73 10.82 9.78
N VAL A 59 -5.57 11.86 9.85
CA VAL A 59 -7.03 11.70 9.80
C VAL A 59 -7.47 11.13 8.45
N PHE A 60 -6.95 11.63 7.34
CA PHE A 60 -7.25 11.08 6.02
C PHE A 60 -6.75 9.64 5.87
N SER A 61 -5.56 9.33 6.38
CA SER A 61 -5.01 7.97 6.36
C SER A 61 -5.86 7.00 7.19
N ALA A 62 -6.20 7.37 8.42
CA ALA A 62 -7.06 6.58 9.29
C ALA A 62 -8.47 6.43 8.71
N GLY A 63 -9.01 7.50 8.11
CA GLY A 63 -10.29 7.48 7.39
C GLY A 63 -10.25 6.51 6.20
N GLY A 64 -9.17 6.49 5.43
CA GLY A 64 -8.96 5.51 4.35
C GLY A 64 -8.97 4.06 4.84
N LEU A 65 -8.27 3.78 5.95
CA LEU A 65 -8.29 2.46 6.59
C LEU A 65 -9.70 2.10 7.10
N GLY A 66 -10.43 3.07 7.65
CA GLY A 66 -11.81 2.88 8.11
C GLY A 66 -12.77 2.56 6.97
N LEU A 67 -12.66 3.26 5.83
CA LEU A 67 -13.43 2.96 4.62
C LEU A 67 -13.10 1.58 4.07
N GLN A 68 -11.82 1.19 4.10
CA GLN A 68 -11.39 -0.14 3.68
C GLN A 68 -11.95 -1.24 4.60
N ALA A 69 -11.94 -1.02 5.92
CA ALA A 69 -12.57 -1.91 6.89
C ALA A 69 -14.09 -2.04 6.67
N GLY A 70 -14.77 -0.91 6.45
CA GLY A 70 -16.19 -0.88 6.12
C GLY A 70 -16.51 -1.64 4.83
N ALA A 71 -15.71 -1.45 3.78
CA ALA A 71 -15.87 -2.18 2.52
C ALA A 71 -15.68 -3.69 2.72
N MET A 72 -14.67 -4.12 3.48
CA MET A 72 -14.48 -5.54 3.81
C MET A 72 -15.70 -6.10 4.57
N TRP A 73 -16.21 -5.35 5.55
CA TRP A 73 -17.40 -5.74 6.30
C TRP A 73 -18.62 -5.93 5.39
N VAL A 74 -18.88 -4.97 4.49
CA VAL A 74 -19.97 -5.05 3.50
C VAL A 74 -19.78 -6.24 2.56
N THR A 75 -18.55 -6.58 2.17
CA THR A 75 -18.27 -7.78 1.36
C THR A 75 -18.70 -9.06 2.07
N PHE A 76 -18.43 -9.19 3.37
CA PHE A 76 -18.91 -10.36 4.14
C PHE A 76 -20.44 -10.42 4.20
N LEU A 77 -21.10 -9.27 4.40
CA LEU A 77 -22.57 -9.18 4.36
C LEU A 77 -23.12 -9.59 2.98
N ALA A 78 -22.49 -9.15 1.90
CA ALA A 78 -22.87 -9.51 0.54
C ALA A 78 -22.71 -11.02 0.25
N LEU A 79 -21.74 -11.67 0.90
CA LEU A 79 -21.55 -13.12 0.87
C LEU A 79 -22.47 -13.88 1.85
N GLY A 80 -23.43 -13.18 2.47
CA GLY A 80 -24.40 -13.77 3.40
C GLY A 80 -23.82 -14.14 4.77
N THR A 81 -22.61 -13.70 5.09
CA THR A 81 -21.92 -14.05 6.34
C THR A 81 -21.82 -12.83 7.25
N HIS A 82 -22.32 -12.98 8.47
CA HIS A 82 -22.32 -11.89 9.45
C HIS A 82 -21.08 -12.00 10.34
N ILE A 83 -20.20 -11.00 10.23
CA ILE A 83 -19.07 -10.82 11.15
C ILE A 83 -19.24 -9.49 11.90
N SER A 84 -18.65 -9.40 13.10
CA SER A 84 -18.63 -8.14 13.83
C SER A 84 -17.88 -7.07 13.03
N PRO A 85 -18.39 -5.83 12.93
CA PRO A 85 -17.69 -4.74 12.22
C PRO A 85 -16.33 -4.40 12.86
N THR A 86 -16.12 -4.74 14.13
CA THR A 86 -14.83 -4.58 14.81
C THR A 86 -13.74 -5.48 14.22
N VAL A 87 -14.11 -6.63 13.63
CA VAL A 87 -13.15 -7.56 13.02
C VAL A 87 -12.37 -6.90 11.89
N PRO A 88 -12.99 -6.42 10.79
CA PRO A 88 -12.24 -5.77 9.72
C PRO A 88 -11.58 -4.46 10.16
N LEU A 89 -12.15 -3.74 11.14
CA LEU A 89 -11.53 -2.54 11.71
C LEU A 89 -10.17 -2.84 12.37
N PHE A 90 -10.00 -4.02 12.96
CA PHE A 90 -8.73 -4.50 13.50
C PHE A 90 -7.85 -5.15 12.43
N VAL A 91 -8.43 -6.03 11.62
CA VAL A 91 -7.69 -6.83 10.64
C VAL A 91 -7.03 -5.96 9.57
N ILE A 92 -7.74 -4.94 9.04
CA ILE A 92 -7.20 -4.12 7.95
C ILE A 92 -5.92 -3.38 8.36
N PRO A 93 -5.89 -2.59 9.46
CA PRO A 93 -4.66 -1.91 9.87
C PRO A 93 -3.50 -2.87 10.18
N VAL A 94 -3.78 -3.97 10.89
CA VAL A 94 -2.75 -4.95 11.26
C VAL A 94 -2.22 -5.68 10.03
N GLY A 95 -3.11 -6.09 9.13
CA GLY A 95 -2.75 -6.75 7.88
C GLY A 95 -1.96 -5.84 6.94
N SER A 96 -2.23 -4.54 6.92
CA SER A 96 -1.46 -3.56 6.12
C SER A 96 0.01 -3.49 6.52
N ILE A 97 0.39 -3.84 7.76
CA ILE A 97 1.81 -3.90 8.16
C ILE A 97 2.57 -4.93 7.30
N ALA A 98 1.91 -5.99 6.84
CA ALA A 98 2.53 -6.97 5.95
C ALA A 98 2.95 -6.38 4.59
N SER A 99 2.51 -5.17 4.23
CA SER A 99 2.95 -4.50 2.99
C SER A 99 4.40 -4.03 3.05
N THR A 100 5.02 -4.00 4.24
CA THR A 100 6.44 -3.68 4.40
C THR A 100 7.32 -4.87 4.01
N LEU A 101 6.74 -6.06 3.84
CA LEU A 101 7.47 -7.22 3.35
C LEU A 101 7.81 -7.02 1.86
N PRO A 102 9.01 -7.47 1.42
CA PRO A 102 9.49 -7.26 0.06
C PRO A 102 8.82 -8.22 -0.94
N THR A 103 7.50 -8.27 -0.96
CA THR A 103 6.75 -8.94 -2.02
C THR A 103 6.48 -7.96 -3.16
N PRO A 104 6.71 -8.34 -4.43
CA PRO A 104 6.43 -7.49 -5.57
C PRO A 104 4.96 -7.01 -5.50
N GLY A 105 4.75 -5.70 -5.37
CA GLY A 105 3.42 -5.09 -5.33
C GLY A 105 2.58 -5.35 -4.07
N GLY A 106 3.16 -5.91 -2.99
CA GLY A 106 2.41 -6.25 -1.76
C GLY A 106 1.40 -7.40 -1.94
N LEU A 107 1.40 -8.02 -3.12
CA LEU A 107 0.52 -9.12 -3.49
C LEU A 107 1.08 -10.42 -2.91
N GLY A 108 0.28 -11.08 -2.07
CA GLY A 108 0.62 -12.34 -1.40
C GLY A 108 0.84 -12.19 0.10
N ALA A 109 1.71 -11.26 0.54
CA ALA A 109 1.99 -11.05 1.97
C ALA A 109 0.77 -10.49 2.72
N VAL A 110 0.18 -9.43 2.18
CA VAL A 110 -0.97 -8.78 2.82
C VAL A 110 -2.20 -9.69 2.72
N GLU A 111 -2.38 -10.44 1.63
CA GLU A 111 -3.48 -11.40 1.47
C GLU A 111 -3.37 -12.56 2.44
N ALA A 112 -2.17 -13.14 2.59
CA ALA A 112 -1.92 -14.21 3.55
C ALA A 112 -2.13 -13.73 4.99
N ALA A 113 -1.70 -12.51 5.31
CA ALA A 113 -1.94 -11.90 6.62
C ALA A 113 -3.44 -11.72 6.90
N HIS A 114 -4.19 -11.14 5.95
CA HIS A 114 -5.65 -10.99 6.09
C HIS A 114 -6.36 -12.33 6.20
N LEU A 115 -5.97 -13.32 5.40
CA LEU A 115 -6.54 -14.67 5.45
C LEU A 115 -6.30 -15.29 6.83
N GLY A 116 -5.06 -15.30 7.31
CA GLY A 116 -4.72 -15.88 8.61
C GLY A 116 -5.39 -15.16 9.78
N LEU A 117 -5.44 -13.82 9.75
CA LEU A 117 -6.12 -13.04 10.77
C LEU A 117 -7.63 -13.31 10.76
N LEU A 118 -8.28 -13.27 9.60
CA LEU A 118 -9.74 -13.48 9.48
C LEU A 118 -10.14 -14.90 9.85
N THR A 119 -9.40 -15.92 9.41
CA THR A 119 -9.70 -17.30 9.80
C THR A 119 -9.41 -17.56 11.28
N GLY A 120 -8.45 -16.83 11.87
CA GLY A 120 -8.14 -16.94 13.29
C GLY A 120 -9.16 -16.25 14.21
N VAL A 121 -9.78 -15.15 13.78
CA VAL A 121 -10.68 -14.34 14.62
C VAL A 121 -12.16 -14.44 14.23
N THR A 122 -12.50 -15.22 13.20
CA THR A 122 -13.88 -15.44 12.76
C THR A 122 -14.20 -16.93 12.62
N ALA A 123 -15.47 -17.29 12.78
CA ALA A 123 -15.97 -18.63 12.50
C ALA A 123 -16.41 -18.80 11.03
N ALA A 124 -16.13 -17.82 10.16
CA ALA A 124 -16.54 -17.87 8.76
C ALA A 124 -15.83 -19.01 8.02
N PRO A 125 -16.49 -19.71 7.08
CA PRO A 125 -15.84 -20.72 6.27
C PRO A 125 -14.64 -20.13 5.51
N VAL A 126 -13.52 -20.86 5.45
CA VAL A 126 -12.29 -20.38 4.79
C VAL A 126 -12.55 -19.99 3.33
N ALA A 127 -13.44 -20.70 2.64
CA ALA A 127 -13.86 -20.36 1.28
C ALA A 127 -14.53 -18.97 1.19
N VAL A 128 -15.38 -18.62 2.16
CA VAL A 128 -16.02 -17.29 2.25
C VAL A 128 -14.98 -16.22 2.55
N VAL A 129 -14.06 -16.48 3.49
CA VAL A 129 -12.97 -15.54 3.81
C VAL A 129 -12.10 -15.27 2.58
N GLY A 130 -11.71 -16.33 1.85
CA GLY A 130 -10.96 -16.20 0.61
C GLY A 130 -11.71 -15.39 -0.45
N ALA A 131 -13.00 -15.68 -0.66
CA ALA A 131 -13.83 -14.92 -1.59
C ALA A 131 -13.93 -13.45 -1.19
N ALA A 132 -14.12 -13.15 0.10
CA ALA A 132 -14.21 -11.79 0.61
C ALA A 132 -12.91 -11.02 0.34
N ILE A 133 -11.75 -11.63 0.60
CA ILE A 133 -10.44 -11.04 0.33
C ILE A 133 -10.27 -10.73 -1.15
N VAL A 134 -10.64 -11.67 -2.04
CA VAL A 134 -10.52 -11.48 -3.49
C VAL A 134 -11.41 -10.33 -3.96
N ILE A 135 -12.69 -10.30 -3.56
CA ILE A 135 -13.63 -9.23 -3.92
C ILE A 135 -13.13 -7.87 -3.42
N HIS A 136 -12.73 -7.83 -2.15
CA HIS A 136 -12.21 -6.62 -1.52
C HIS A 136 -10.93 -6.12 -2.21
N ARG A 137 -10.02 -7.03 -2.58
CA ARG A 137 -8.78 -6.69 -3.30
C ARG A 137 -9.06 -6.19 -4.70
N LEU A 138 -9.90 -6.87 -5.46
CA LEU A 138 -10.19 -6.49 -6.84
C LEU A 138 -10.86 -5.11 -6.90
N GLY A 139 -11.83 -4.85 -6.02
CA GLY A 139 -12.45 -3.53 -5.90
C GLY A 139 -11.49 -2.47 -5.38
N GLY A 140 -10.75 -2.78 -4.31
CA GLY A 140 -9.85 -1.84 -3.64
C GLY A 140 -8.61 -1.47 -4.45
N PHE A 141 -7.96 -2.43 -5.11
CA PHE A 141 -6.80 -2.17 -5.97
C PHE A 141 -7.19 -1.31 -7.17
N LEU A 142 -8.29 -1.64 -7.83
CA LEU A 142 -8.71 -0.90 -9.02
C LEU A 142 -9.08 0.53 -8.66
N LEU A 143 -9.83 0.76 -7.59
CA LEU A 143 -10.19 2.12 -7.15
C LEU A 143 -8.98 2.92 -6.66
N THR A 144 -8.16 2.35 -5.78
CA THR A 144 -7.04 3.10 -5.17
C THR A 144 -5.94 3.39 -6.19
N ASN A 145 -5.62 2.44 -7.06
CA ASN A 145 -4.57 2.62 -8.07
C ASN A 145 -5.01 3.56 -9.19
N THR A 146 -6.29 3.55 -9.59
CA THR A 146 -6.80 4.51 -10.58
C THR A 146 -6.90 5.92 -10.02
N LEU A 147 -7.36 6.08 -8.78
CA LEU A 147 -7.43 7.40 -8.13
C LEU A 147 -6.05 7.97 -7.86
N GLY A 148 -5.13 7.17 -7.29
CA GLY A 148 -3.76 7.60 -7.01
C GLY A 148 -2.96 7.89 -8.28
N GLY A 149 -3.07 7.01 -9.29
CA GLY A 149 -2.48 7.23 -10.62
C GLY A 149 -3.07 8.47 -11.31
N GLY A 150 -4.38 8.66 -11.23
CA GLY A 150 -5.08 9.83 -11.79
C GLY A 150 -4.62 11.15 -11.15
N ALA A 151 -4.50 11.20 -9.83
CA ALA A 151 -4.00 12.37 -9.11
C ALA A 151 -2.57 12.73 -9.54
N LEU A 152 -1.69 11.75 -9.70
CA LEU A 152 -0.32 11.94 -10.21
C LEU A 152 -0.30 12.50 -11.63
N VAL A 153 -1.20 12.03 -12.51
CA VAL A 153 -1.33 12.57 -13.87
C VAL A 153 -1.78 14.02 -13.83
N LEU A 154 -2.77 14.36 -13.02
CA LEU A 154 -3.29 15.73 -12.90
C LEU A 154 -2.22 16.70 -12.35
N LEU A 155 -1.51 16.31 -11.29
CA LEU A 155 -0.42 17.11 -10.71
C LEU A 155 0.72 17.32 -11.71
N ARG A 156 1.09 16.29 -12.49
CA ARG A 156 2.09 16.43 -13.56
C ARG A 156 1.66 17.34 -14.70
N VAL A 157 0.36 17.43 -14.98
CA VAL A 157 -0.17 18.35 -15.99
C VAL A 157 -0.08 19.79 -15.48
N GLN A 158 -0.35 20.03 -14.20
CA GLN A 158 -0.24 21.37 -13.58
C GLN A 158 1.21 21.89 -13.52
N GLU A 159 2.19 21.05 -13.15
CA GLU A 159 3.61 21.45 -13.19
C GLU A 159 4.09 21.78 -14.60
N ARG A 160 3.53 21.15 -15.64
CA ARG A 160 3.86 21.45 -17.03
C ARG A 160 3.30 22.78 -17.54
N THR A 161 2.23 23.29 -16.92
CA THR A 161 1.60 24.54 -17.30
C THR A 161 2.22 25.77 -16.65
N ASP A 162 2.85 25.64 -15.46
CA ASP A 162 3.56 26.74 -14.78
C ASP A 162 4.96 27.04 -15.37
N VAL A 163 5.48 26.18 -16.26
CA VAL A 163 6.81 26.34 -16.89
C VAL A 163 6.72 27.01 -18.28
N LYS A 164 5.57 27.60 -18.64
CA LYS A 164 5.37 28.38 -19.87
C LYS A 164 5.02 29.82 -19.56
#